data_AF-A0A1F3E636-F1
#
_entry.id   AF-A0A1F3E636-F1
#
_cell.length_a   1.000
_cell.length_b   1.000
_cell.length_c   1.000
_cell.angle_alpha   90.00
_cell.angle_beta   90.00
_cell.angle_gamma   90.00
#
_symmetry.space_group_name_H-M   'P 1'
#
loop_
_entity.id
_entity.type
_entity.pdbx_description
1 polymer ?
#
loop_
_entity_poly.entity_id
_entity_poly.type
_entity_poly.pdbx_seq_one_letter_code
_entity_poly.pdbx_strand_id
1 'polypeptide(L)'
;MFINITCKNITNNKQEPFKGENEINQKVQLKTPLILSNQLEPQREEFEKAVISALERIRIFAKQYNWENLTTESFMDSIMIFDTKQGFDTTLLILVGADKNMELPKSYSACLENKILLSVSPEIYNKNYPEGNEDKYFEKLLTHEIAHRLHIRY
;
A
#
# COMPACT_ATOMS: atom_id res chain seq x y z
N MET A 1 -24.88 -27.63 -40.12
CA MET A 1 -23.58 -27.92 -39.50
C MET A 1 -23.57 -27.25 -38.15
N PHE A 2 -23.89 -28.00 -37.09
CA PHE A 2 -23.92 -27.53 -35.70
C PHE A 2 -23.05 -28.50 -34.91
N ILE A 3 -22.01 -28.00 -34.27
CA ILE A 3 -21.18 -28.79 -33.36
C ILE A 3 -21.52 -28.33 -31.96
N ASN A 4 -22.31 -29.15 -31.27
CA ASN A 4 -22.46 -29.15 -29.82
C ASN A 4 -21.14 -29.60 -29.21
N ILE A 5 -20.51 -28.76 -28.37
CA ILE A 5 -19.46 -29.21 -27.46
C ILE A 5 -19.93 -28.95 -26.04
N THR A 6 -20.25 -30.06 -25.38
CA THR A 6 -20.60 -30.20 -23.97
C THR A 6 -19.37 -29.96 -23.10
N CYS A 7 -19.41 -28.97 -22.21
CA CYS A 7 -18.44 -28.81 -21.14
C CYS A 7 -18.68 -29.87 -20.05
N LYS A 8 -17.79 -30.86 -19.97
CA LYS A 8 -17.70 -31.80 -18.84
C LYS A 8 -16.91 -31.18 -17.70
N ASN A 9 -17.55 -31.21 -16.53
CA ASN A 9 -17.04 -31.07 -15.16
C ASN A 9 -15.52 -31.25 -14.97
N ILE A 10 -14.87 -30.20 -14.46
CA ILE A 10 -13.72 -30.34 -13.57
C ILE A 10 -14.23 -30.05 -12.15
N THR A 11 -14.12 -31.09 -11.34
CA THR A 11 -14.60 -31.25 -9.97
C THR A 11 -13.83 -30.41 -8.95
N ASN A 12 -14.57 -29.79 -8.03
CA ASN A 12 -14.29 -29.62 -6.60
C ASN A 12 -12.82 -29.69 -6.16
N ASN A 13 -12.13 -28.55 -6.12
CA ASN A 13 -11.12 -28.32 -5.09
C ASN A 13 -11.75 -27.48 -3.98
N LYS A 14 -12.01 -28.16 -2.85
CA LYS A 14 -12.37 -27.54 -1.58
C LYS A 14 -11.31 -26.49 -1.25
N GLN A 15 -11.72 -25.24 -1.07
CA GLN A 15 -10.93 -24.26 -0.34
C GLN A 15 -10.78 -24.79 1.09
N GLU A 16 -9.61 -25.31 1.41
CA GLU A 16 -9.24 -25.54 2.80
C GLU A 16 -9.11 -24.18 3.49
N PRO A 17 -9.75 -23.97 4.65
CA PRO A 17 -9.55 -22.75 5.42
C PRO A 17 -8.09 -22.71 5.89
N PHE A 18 -7.42 -21.60 5.57
CA PHE A 18 -6.07 -21.29 6.05
C PHE A 18 -6.02 -21.37 7.58
N LYS A 19 -5.57 -22.50 8.13
CA LYS A 19 -5.09 -22.61 9.49
C LYS A 19 -3.65 -22.10 9.53
N GLY A 20 -3.55 -20.77 9.64
CA GLY A 20 -2.30 -20.04 9.87
C GLY A 20 -2.44 -19.05 11.02
N GLU A 21 -3.36 -19.28 11.96
CA GLU A 21 -3.33 -18.65 13.27
C GLU A 21 -2.51 -19.54 14.19
N ASN A 22 -1.18 -19.38 14.16
CA ASN A 22 -0.32 -19.70 15.30
C ASN A 22 1.04 -19.02 15.12
N GLU A 23 1.31 -18.10 16.04
CA GLU A 23 2.63 -17.66 16.49
C GLU A 23 3.55 -16.99 15.46
N ILE A 24 3.35 -15.68 15.27
CA ILE A 24 4.48 -14.76 15.10
C ILE A 24 4.41 -13.73 16.23
N ASN A 25 4.83 -14.14 17.42
CA ASN A 25 5.05 -13.26 18.56
C ASN A 25 6.46 -12.65 18.51
N GLN A 26 6.95 -12.35 17.31
CA GLN A 26 8.00 -11.37 17.09
C GLN A 26 7.32 -10.11 16.62
N LYS A 27 7.35 -9.06 17.44
CA LYS A 27 6.86 -7.74 17.06
C LYS A 27 7.68 -7.30 15.84
N VAL A 28 7.16 -7.55 14.63
CA VAL A 28 7.78 -7.12 13.39
C VAL A 28 7.87 -5.60 13.50
N GLN A 29 9.08 -5.09 13.66
CA GLN A 29 9.30 -3.67 13.82
C GLN A 29 9.57 -3.07 12.45
N LEU A 30 8.86 -2.00 12.13
CA LEU A 30 9.13 -1.21 10.95
C LEU A 30 10.53 -0.59 11.08
N LYS A 31 11.43 -0.91 10.15
CA LYS A 31 12.79 -0.34 10.13
C LYS A 31 12.83 1.06 9.52
N THR A 32 11.88 1.36 8.64
CA THR A 32 11.77 2.65 7.96
C THR A 32 11.11 3.67 8.89
N PRO A 33 11.68 4.87 9.08
CA PRO A 33 11.07 5.94 9.86
C PRO A 33 9.64 6.26 9.37
N LEU A 34 8.68 6.20 10.31
CA LEU A 34 7.30 6.64 10.09
C LEU A 34 7.08 8.00 10.76
N ILE A 35 6.84 9.00 9.92
CA ILE A 35 6.58 10.39 10.31
C ILE A 35 5.08 10.63 10.25
N LEU A 36 4.50 11.03 11.38
CA LEU A 36 3.08 11.29 11.54
C LEU A 36 2.88 12.74 11.98
N SER A 37 1.70 13.30 11.71
CA SER A 37 1.27 14.50 12.41
C SER A 37 0.93 14.16 13.87
N ASN A 38 1.00 15.15 14.76
CA ASN A 38 0.70 14.96 16.19
C ASN A 38 -0.70 14.36 16.44
N GLN A 39 -1.67 14.62 15.55
CA GLN A 39 -3.02 14.07 15.66
C GLN A 39 -3.09 12.56 15.36
N LEU A 40 -2.14 12.05 14.57
CA LEU A 40 -2.06 10.66 14.15
C LEU A 40 -1.14 9.81 15.03
N GLU A 41 -0.26 10.44 15.83
CA GLU A 41 0.64 9.72 16.76
C GLU A 41 -0.07 8.69 17.67
N PRO A 42 -1.28 8.94 18.22
CA PRO A 42 -2.00 7.93 18.99
C PRO A 42 -2.31 6.64 18.22
N GLN A 43 -2.37 6.71 16.89
CA GLN A 43 -2.64 5.58 15.99
C GLN A 43 -1.37 4.99 15.36
N ARG A 44 -0.17 5.39 15.81
CA ARG A 44 1.12 4.97 15.22
C ARG A 44 1.24 3.47 15.01
N GLU A 45 0.85 2.67 16.01
CA GLU A 45 0.96 1.21 15.90
C GLU A 45 0.07 0.64 14.78
N GLU A 46 -1.10 1.23 14.54
CA GLU A 46 -1.99 0.82 13.45
C GLU A 46 -1.39 1.15 12.08
N PHE A 47 -0.78 2.33 11.96
CA PHE A 47 -0.06 2.73 10.75
C PHE A 47 1.16 1.86 10.49
N GLU A 48 1.96 1.56 11.51
CA GLU A 48 3.11 0.64 11.38
C GLU A 48 2.65 -0.74 10.91
N LYS A 49 1.57 -1.28 11.49
CA LYS A 49 0.98 -2.55 11.05
C LYS A 49 0.54 -2.50 9.59
N ALA A 50 -0.15 -1.44 9.17
CA ALA A 50 -0.61 -1.30 7.78
C ALA A 50 0.57 -1.26 6.79
N VAL A 51 1.63 -0.51 7.11
CA VAL A 51 2.85 -0.43 6.29
C VAL A 51 3.56 -1.79 6.23
N ILE A 52 3.73 -2.47 7.37
CA ILE A 52 4.36 -3.79 7.43
C ILE A 52 3.58 -4.78 6.58
N SER A 53 2.26 -4.80 6.69
CA SER A 53 1.41 -5.66 5.86
C SER A 53 1.54 -5.36 4.37
N ALA A 54 1.63 -4.08 3.97
CA ALA A 54 1.84 -3.69 2.58
C ALA A 54 3.20 -4.18 2.05
N LEU A 55 4.27 -4.01 2.84
CA LEU A 55 5.61 -4.52 2.50
C LEU A 55 5.64 -6.04 2.36
N GLU A 56 4.97 -6.76 3.27
CA GLU A 56 4.92 -8.22 3.22
C GLU A 56 4.15 -8.72 1.99
N ARG A 57 3.07 -8.03 1.58
CA ARG A 57 2.39 -8.33 0.32
C ARG A 57 3.30 -8.20 -0.90
N ILE A 58 4.11 -7.14 -0.94
CA ILE A 58 5.09 -6.93 -2.00
C ILE A 58 6.13 -8.05 -2.01
N ARG A 59 6.61 -8.47 -0.85
CA ARG A 59 7.54 -9.59 -0.72
C ARG A 59 6.94 -10.91 -1.20
N ILE A 60 5.73 -11.23 -0.77
CA ILE A 60 5.00 -12.44 -1.18
C ILE A 60 4.79 -12.43 -2.71
N PHE A 61 4.36 -11.30 -3.26
CA PHE A 61 4.20 -11.12 -4.69
C PHE A 61 5.53 -11.35 -5.44
N ALA A 62 6.61 -10.68 -5.02
CA ALA A 62 7.91 -10.84 -5.63
C ALA A 62 8.40 -12.30 -5.58
N LYS A 63 8.20 -12.99 -4.45
CA LYS A 63 8.50 -14.42 -4.31
C LYS A 63 7.72 -15.30 -5.27
N GLN A 64 6.42 -15.07 -5.41
CA GLN A 64 5.57 -15.84 -6.32
C GLN A 64 6.06 -15.77 -7.78
N TYR A 65 6.68 -14.65 -8.19
CA TYR A 65 7.18 -14.42 -9.55
C TYR A 65 8.71 -14.50 -9.69
N ASN A 66 9.43 -15.00 -8.66
CA ASN A 66 10.90 -15.06 -8.62
C ASN A 66 11.60 -13.70 -8.81
N TRP A 67 11.00 -12.62 -8.30
CA TRP A 67 11.51 -11.24 -8.31
C TRP A 67 12.07 -10.80 -6.95
N GLU A 68 12.37 -11.76 -6.08
CA GLU A 68 12.80 -11.53 -4.68
C GLU A 68 14.05 -10.64 -4.61
N ASN A 69 14.95 -10.78 -5.58
CA ASN A 69 16.14 -9.96 -5.74
C ASN A 69 15.80 -8.46 -5.87
N LEU A 70 14.68 -8.11 -6.50
CA LEU A 70 14.24 -6.71 -6.68
C LEU A 70 13.72 -6.08 -5.37
N THR A 71 13.42 -6.90 -4.37
CA THR A 71 12.94 -6.48 -3.04
C THR A 71 14.02 -6.52 -1.94
N THR A 72 15.27 -6.81 -2.28
CA THR A 72 16.37 -6.93 -1.29
C THR A 72 16.76 -5.61 -0.66
N GLU A 73 16.72 -4.53 -1.45
CA GLU A 73 16.93 -3.17 -0.98
C GLU A 73 15.61 -2.52 -0.57
N SER A 74 15.67 -1.58 0.38
CA SER A 74 14.50 -0.76 0.73
C SER A 74 14.04 0.09 -0.45
N PHE A 75 12.73 0.14 -0.68
CA PHE A 75 12.12 1.03 -1.67
C PHE A 75 12.04 2.49 -1.22
N MET A 76 12.10 2.70 0.10
CA MET A 76 11.87 3.98 0.74
C MET A 76 12.78 4.18 1.95
N ASP A 77 13.20 5.43 2.15
CA ASP A 77 14.01 5.90 3.27
C ASP A 77 13.13 6.46 4.39
N SER A 78 11.89 6.88 4.09
CA SER A 78 10.91 7.34 5.09
C SER A 78 9.47 7.19 4.60
N ILE A 79 8.53 7.23 5.54
CA ILE A 79 7.09 7.22 5.29
C ILE A 79 6.47 8.42 5.99
N MET A 80 5.56 9.12 5.32
CA MET A 80 4.84 10.27 5.85
C MET A 80 3.33 10.06 5.70
N ILE A 81 2.59 10.15 6.81
CA ILE A 81 1.12 10.10 6.79
C ILE A 81 0.54 11.40 7.33
N PHE A 82 -0.36 12.01 6.56
CA PHE A 82 -0.91 13.34 6.83
C PHE A 82 -2.37 13.28 7.28
N ASP A 83 -2.70 14.02 8.33
CA ASP A 83 -4.07 14.26 8.79
C ASP A 83 -4.84 15.28 7.95
N THR A 84 -4.18 15.90 6.97
CA THR A 84 -4.78 16.89 6.08
C THR A 84 -4.32 16.70 4.63
N LYS A 85 -5.26 16.84 3.68
CA LYS A 85 -4.97 16.81 2.25
C LYS A 85 -4.01 17.94 1.84
N GLN A 86 -4.18 19.13 2.42
CA GLN A 86 -3.31 20.27 2.14
C GLN A 86 -1.85 20.02 2.58
N GLY A 87 -1.63 19.39 3.73
CA GLY A 87 -0.29 19.05 4.20
C GLY A 87 0.40 18.05 3.27
N PHE A 88 -0.34 17.03 2.83
CA PHE A 88 0.11 16.07 1.83
C PHE A 88 0.46 16.76 0.50
N ASP A 89 -0.46 17.57 -0.05
CA ASP A 89 -0.28 18.24 -1.35
C ASP A 89 0.92 19.19 -1.33
N THR A 90 1.03 20.01 -0.29
CA THR A 90 2.14 20.97 -0.16
C THR A 90 3.47 20.25 -0.08
N THR A 91 3.54 19.16 0.70
CA THR A 91 4.78 18.39 0.86
C THR A 91 5.17 17.70 -0.44
N LEU A 92 4.19 17.10 -1.13
CA LEU A 92 4.42 16.46 -2.41
C LEU A 92 4.93 17.45 -3.47
N LEU A 93 4.26 18.59 -3.64
CA LEU A 93 4.64 19.60 -4.62
C LEU A 93 6.05 20.15 -4.35
N ILE A 94 6.41 20.33 -3.07
CA ILE A 94 7.79 20.67 -2.68
C ILE A 94 8.77 19.57 -3.09
N LEU A 95 8.42 18.31 -2.82
CA LEU A 95 9.28 17.15 -3.07
C LEU A 95 9.59 16.96 -4.56
N VAL A 96 8.59 17.18 -5.43
CA VAL A 96 8.75 17.03 -6.89
C VAL A 96 9.19 18.31 -7.59
N GLY A 97 9.38 19.41 -6.87
CA GLY A 97 9.78 20.70 -7.44
C GLY A 97 8.70 21.36 -8.32
N ALA A 98 7.43 21.08 -8.05
CA ALA A 98 6.28 21.65 -8.77
C ALA A 98 5.81 22.99 -8.14
N ASP A 99 4.92 23.69 -8.84
CA ASP A 99 4.26 24.88 -8.29
C ASP A 99 3.44 24.51 -7.05
N LYS A 100 3.72 25.16 -5.92
CA LYS A 100 3.04 24.93 -4.64
C LYS A 100 1.57 25.35 -4.65
N ASN A 101 1.16 26.15 -5.62
CA ASN A 101 -0.23 26.57 -5.81
C ASN A 101 -1.00 25.65 -6.76
N MET A 102 -0.35 24.62 -7.32
CA MET A 102 -1.02 23.64 -8.16
C MET A 102 -2.07 22.88 -7.33
N GLU A 103 -3.31 22.85 -7.82
CA GLU A 103 -4.37 22.06 -7.19
C GLU A 103 -4.28 20.60 -7.64
N LEU A 104 -4.00 19.72 -6.68
CA LEU A 104 -4.03 18.28 -6.93
C LEU A 104 -5.46 17.73 -6.77
N PRO A 105 -5.86 16.72 -7.58
CA PRO A 105 -7.15 16.07 -7.41
C PRO A 105 -7.36 15.59 -5.97
N LYS A 106 -8.58 15.71 -5.46
CA LYS A 106 -8.91 15.25 -4.09
C LYS A 106 -8.68 13.75 -3.90
N SER A 107 -8.85 12.97 -4.97
CA SER A 107 -8.64 11.53 -5.01
C SER A 107 -7.15 11.14 -5.01
N TYR A 108 -6.24 12.06 -5.33
CA TYR A 108 -4.80 11.79 -5.31
C TYR A 108 -4.31 11.73 -3.86
N SER A 109 -4.11 10.51 -3.34
CA SER A 109 -4.11 10.25 -1.90
C SER A 109 -2.82 9.64 -1.37
N ALA A 110 -1.99 9.06 -2.25
CA ALA A 110 -0.69 8.52 -1.89
C ALA A 110 0.25 8.54 -3.10
N CYS A 111 1.55 8.45 -2.83
CA CYS A 111 2.58 8.27 -3.85
C CYS A 111 3.90 7.84 -3.18
N LEU A 112 4.79 7.19 -3.94
CA LEU A 112 6.15 6.89 -3.52
C LEU A 112 7.14 7.66 -4.40
N GLU A 113 7.53 8.86 -3.95
CA GLU A 113 8.47 9.72 -4.70
C GLU A 113 9.75 10.01 -3.93
N ASN A 114 10.88 10.08 -4.63
CA ASN A 114 12.20 10.36 -4.04
C ASN A 114 12.51 9.47 -2.81
N LYS A 115 12.11 8.20 -2.86
CA LYS A 115 12.22 7.22 -1.75
C LYS A 115 11.44 7.63 -0.48
N ILE A 116 10.40 8.45 -0.61
CA ILE A 116 9.49 8.81 0.48
C ILE A 116 8.10 8.30 0.10
N LEU A 117 7.51 7.44 0.93
CA LEU A 117 6.12 7.06 0.77
C LEU A 117 5.24 8.09 1.47
N LEU A 118 4.49 8.88 0.70
CA LEU A 118 3.54 9.86 1.23
C LEU A 118 2.12 9.31 1.09
N SER A 119 1.30 9.50 2.11
CA SER A 119 -0.13 9.21 2.04
C SER A 119 -0.94 10.16 2.92
N VAL A 120 -2.17 10.47 2.54
CA VAL A 120 -3.17 10.98 3.48
C VAL A 120 -3.60 9.86 4.43
N SER A 121 -4.18 10.22 5.58
CA SER A 121 -4.73 9.26 6.53
C SER A 121 -5.94 8.51 5.94
N PRO A 122 -6.29 7.32 6.49
CA PRO A 122 -7.46 6.55 6.10
C PRO A 122 -8.76 7.38 6.17
N GLU A 123 -8.89 8.23 7.19
CA GLU A 123 -10.05 9.12 7.34
C GLU A 123 -10.14 10.16 6.22
N ILE A 124 -9.02 10.75 5.79
CA ILE A 124 -8.99 11.70 4.67
C ILE A 124 -9.25 10.99 3.35
N TYR A 125 -8.67 9.81 3.16
CA TYR A 125 -8.91 8.98 1.97
C TYR A 125 -10.41 8.68 1.82
N ASN A 126 -11.04 8.11 2.85
CA ASN A 126 -12.45 7.77 2.83
C ASN A 126 -13.37 8.99 2.69
N LYS A 127 -12.96 10.16 3.22
CA LYS A 127 -13.70 11.41 3.03
C LYS A 127 -13.64 11.89 1.58
N ASN A 128 -12.50 11.75 0.91
CA ASN A 128 -12.29 12.24 -0.44
C ASN A 128 -12.75 11.24 -1.53
N TYR A 129 -12.77 9.95 -1.21
CA TYR A 129 -13.19 8.87 -2.10
C TYR A 129 -13.94 7.77 -1.33
N PRO A 130 -15.19 8.04 -0.90
CA PRO A 130 -15.99 7.10 -0.10
C PRO A 130 -16.24 5.74 -0.78
N GLU A 131 -16.31 5.73 -2.11
CA GLU A 131 -16.51 4.52 -2.91
C GLU A 131 -15.34 3.54 -2.80
N GLY A 132 -14.16 4.01 -2.39
CA GLY A 132 -12.96 3.20 -2.16
C GLY A 132 -12.90 2.54 -0.78
N ASN A 133 -13.93 2.67 0.05
CA ASN A 133 -13.96 2.10 1.40
C ASN A 133 -14.27 0.59 1.35
N GLU A 134 -13.25 -0.20 0.98
CA GLU A 134 -13.27 -1.66 0.98
C GLU A 134 -12.38 -2.24 2.09
N ASP A 135 -12.52 -3.54 2.38
CA ASP A 135 -11.66 -4.18 3.37
C ASP A 135 -10.17 -4.00 3.05
N LYS A 136 -9.43 -3.53 4.05
CA LYS A 136 -7.99 -3.25 3.98
C LYS A 136 -7.62 -2.24 2.88
N TYR A 137 -8.52 -1.32 2.50
CA TYR A 137 -8.26 -0.32 1.45
C TYR A 137 -6.93 0.43 1.65
N PHE A 138 -6.60 0.79 2.90
CA PHE A 138 -5.40 1.57 3.18
C PHE A 138 -4.13 0.75 2.93
N GLU A 139 -4.09 -0.50 3.40
CA GLU A 139 -3.00 -1.43 3.10
C GLU A 139 -2.86 -1.68 1.59
N LYS A 140 -3.96 -1.80 0.86
CA LYS A 140 -3.98 -1.95 -0.60
C LYS A 140 -3.44 -0.70 -1.31
N LEU A 141 -3.83 0.49 -0.86
CA LEU A 141 -3.31 1.77 -1.37
C LEU A 141 -1.79 1.83 -1.20
N LEU A 142 -1.27 1.58 0.00
CA LEU A 142 0.18 1.58 0.22
C LEU A 142 0.90 0.51 -0.61
N THR A 143 0.30 -0.68 -0.74
CA THR A 143 0.83 -1.76 -1.58
C THR A 143 0.93 -1.31 -3.04
N HIS A 144 -0.10 -0.64 -3.56
CA HIS A 144 -0.13 -0.13 -4.93
C HIS A 144 1.03 0.84 -5.19
N GLU A 145 1.24 1.81 -4.31
CA GLU A 145 2.31 2.79 -4.46
C GLU A 145 3.69 2.16 -4.41
N ILE A 146 3.91 1.20 -3.50
CA ILE A 146 5.18 0.47 -3.41
C ILE A 146 5.40 -0.38 -4.68
N ALA A 147 4.34 -0.98 -5.22
CA ALA A 147 4.41 -1.81 -6.42
C ALA A 147 4.85 -1.01 -7.67
N HIS A 148 4.55 0.29 -7.76
CA HIS A 148 5.11 1.12 -8.83
C HIS A 148 6.63 1.08 -8.88
N ARG A 149 7.31 0.95 -7.72
CA ARG A 149 8.77 0.86 -7.70
C ARG A 149 9.31 -0.44 -8.27
N LEU A 150 8.55 -1.54 -8.16
CA LEU A 150 8.90 -2.79 -8.84
C LEU A 150 8.85 -2.63 -10.35
N HIS A 151 7.86 -1.91 -10.89
CA HIS A 151 7.75 -1.67 -12.33
C HIS A 151 8.83 -0.72 -12.90
N ILE A 152 9.37 0.20 -12.10
CA ILE A 152 10.38 1.16 -12.57
C ILE A 152 11.81 0.57 -12.55
N ARG A 153 12.04 -0.56 -11.89
CA ARG A 153 13.38 -1.20 -11.79
C ARG A 153 13.75 -2.07 -13.02
N TYR A 154 13.00 -2.02 -14.12
CA TYR A 154 13.27 -2.77 -15.37
C TYR A 154 14.04 -1.97 -16.40
#